data_AF-A0A6M7V886-F1
#
_entry.id   AF-A0A6M7V886-F1
#
_cell.length_a   1.000
_cell.length_b   1.000
_cell.length_c   1.000
_cell.angle_alpha   90.00
_cell.angle_beta   90.00
_cell.angle_gamma   90.00
#
_symmetry.space_group_name_H-M   'P 1'
#
loop_
_entity.id
_entity.type
_entity.pdbx_description
1 polymer ?
#
loop_
_entity_poly.entity_id
_entity_poly.type
_entity_poly.pdbx_seq_one_letter_code
_entity_poly.pdbx_strand_id
1 'polypeptide(L)'
;MTKGSFAEFVKGYVKSLTIVCILIAVLAIPLGAVGGEAGAWTFVIFLGPIVAASVFIVLPIVVATTYFGVRRRGSAQIFGAVAFYPLTIAIFFTARYGLMLISAAQMDEAYLKRTIEHPIGKIETMAYLGMDCYRTNCPQLLVDGFVGRVAFIGQRPKVTPPWGERAPPTDPGLWVKKAFRLGQGPECRTKNLQLSGYWIQQRGIFDVCIVPDSEDFLLGEATLTRDGRANARDVERFFGPKGDNIAVAYRVSGGEIGPEIARWESGQLPFGGGAVGARFEQTDFMRALSGVTTDRFAEAAKFDLASRIDIIHAAIGNVPIDITGVVSYLRTALPKGSVKPTLLDESRKAKLLDIGTSSCTPRDPTSLALINGAKNCVRTYNRFVLEMFGTEQTALQLPEPNLLGTEVPQE
;
A
#
# COMPACT_ATOMS: atom_id res chain seq x y z
N MET A 1 -65.46 10.41 -14.36
CA MET A 1 -65.03 11.66 -13.69
C MET A 1 -65.71 12.83 -14.38
N THR A 2 -66.49 13.63 -13.65
CA THR A 2 -67.02 14.90 -14.17
C THR A 2 -65.87 15.90 -14.37
N LYS A 3 -65.94 16.80 -15.35
CA LYS A 3 -64.87 17.78 -15.68
C LYS A 3 -64.37 18.58 -14.46
N GLY A 4 -65.22 18.82 -13.45
CA GLY A 4 -64.84 19.46 -12.18
C GLY A 4 -63.95 18.62 -11.26
N SER A 5 -64.05 17.29 -11.30
CA SER A 5 -63.26 16.39 -10.45
C SER A 5 -61.79 16.29 -10.88
N PHE A 6 -61.49 16.44 -12.18
CA PHE A 6 -60.13 16.39 -12.70
C PHE A 6 -59.37 17.70 -12.43
N ALA A 7 -60.03 18.86 -12.58
CA ALA A 7 -59.44 20.15 -12.25
C ALA A 7 -59.06 20.26 -10.76
N GLU A 8 -59.89 19.73 -9.87
CA GLU A 8 -59.58 19.68 -8.43
C GLU A 8 -58.44 18.70 -8.12
N PHE A 9 -58.37 17.56 -8.81
CA PHE A 9 -57.22 16.64 -8.71
C PHE A 9 -55.90 17.31 -9.10
N VAL A 10 -55.85 17.99 -10.26
CA VAL A 10 -54.64 18.68 -10.74
C VAL A 10 -54.21 19.81 -9.78
N LYS A 11 -55.16 20.57 -9.22
CA LYS A 11 -54.85 21.60 -8.21
C LYS A 11 -54.20 21.00 -6.96
N GLY A 12 -54.65 19.83 -6.50
CA GLY A 12 -54.05 19.12 -5.37
C GLY A 12 -52.61 18.69 -5.68
N TYR A 13 -52.40 18.11 -6.86
CA TYR A 13 -51.09 17.65 -7.34
C TYR A 13 -50.07 18.79 -7.44
N VAL A 14 -50.44 19.92 -8.06
CA VAL A 14 -49.54 21.08 -8.23
C VAL A 14 -49.15 21.69 -6.89
N LYS A 15 -50.06 21.74 -5.90
CA LYS A 15 -49.75 22.24 -4.55
C LYS A 15 -48.71 21.38 -3.84
N SER A 16 -48.85 20.06 -3.88
CA SER A 16 -47.84 19.15 -3.31
C SER A 16 -46.48 19.36 -3.98
N LEU A 17 -46.44 19.50 -5.32
CA LEU A 17 -45.21 19.75 -6.07
C LEU A 17 -44.53 21.05 -5.63
N THR A 18 -45.26 22.16 -5.53
CA THR A 18 -44.69 23.46 -5.13
C THR A 18 -44.11 23.43 -3.72
N ILE A 19 -44.81 22.80 -2.77
CA ILE A 19 -44.34 22.68 -1.38
C ILE A 19 -43.04 21.86 -1.32
N VAL A 20 -42.98 20.74 -2.04
CA VAL A 20 -41.78 19.89 -2.12
C VAL A 20 -40.61 20.64 -2.76
N CYS A 21 -40.82 21.37 -3.86
CA CYS A 21 -39.78 22.17 -4.50
C CYS A 21 -39.21 23.25 -3.56
N ILE A 22 -40.06 23.94 -2.79
CA ILE A 22 -39.63 24.96 -1.84
C ILE A 22 -38.81 24.32 -0.71
N LEU A 23 -39.27 23.18 -0.15
CA LEU A 23 -38.55 22.48 0.91
C LEU A 23 -37.19 21.94 0.44
N ILE A 24 -37.11 21.41 -0.77
CA ILE A 24 -35.83 20.98 -1.36
C ILE A 24 -34.90 22.18 -1.56
N ALA A 25 -35.41 23.32 -2.06
CA ALA A 25 -34.61 24.53 -2.21
C ALA A 25 -34.07 25.03 -0.87
N VAL A 26 -34.92 25.08 0.18
CA VAL A 26 -34.51 25.51 1.53
C VAL A 26 -33.47 24.57 2.15
N LEU A 27 -33.56 23.26 1.91
CA LEU A 27 -32.58 22.27 2.36
C LEU A 27 -31.29 22.30 1.53
N ALA A 28 -31.35 22.69 0.26
CA ALA A 28 -30.19 22.74 -0.65
C ALA A 28 -29.34 24.02 -0.50
N ILE A 29 -29.94 25.14 -0.09
CA ILE A 29 -29.24 26.42 0.11
C ILE A 29 -28.04 26.35 1.08
N PRO A 30 -28.12 25.70 2.26
CA PRO A 30 -26.95 25.56 3.14
C PRO A 30 -25.84 24.65 2.58
N LEU A 31 -26.12 23.82 1.57
CA LEU A 31 -25.12 22.95 0.92
C LEU A 31 -24.41 23.64 -0.24
N GLY A 32 -25.07 24.58 -0.92
CA GLY A 32 -24.50 25.35 -2.03
C GLY A 32 -23.50 26.44 -1.59
N ALA A 33 -23.41 26.75 -0.30
CA ALA A 33 -22.48 27.75 0.23
C ALA A 33 -21.03 27.24 0.35
N VAL A 34 -20.78 25.95 0.15
CA VAL A 34 -19.43 25.37 0.13
C VAL A 34 -18.97 25.28 -1.33
N GLY A 35 -18.41 26.37 -1.86
CA GLY A 35 -17.87 26.39 -3.22
C GLY A 35 -16.64 25.49 -3.41
N GLY A 36 -16.51 24.89 -4.59
CA GLY A 36 -15.36 24.05 -5.00
C GLY A 36 -15.59 22.55 -4.85
N GLU A 37 -14.53 21.75 -5.04
CA GLU A 37 -14.57 20.27 -4.93
C GLU A 37 -15.17 19.78 -3.61
N ALA A 38 -14.95 20.51 -2.51
CA ALA A 38 -15.54 20.21 -1.21
C ALA A 38 -17.08 20.19 -1.23
N GLY A 39 -17.72 21.05 -2.03
CA GLY A 39 -19.17 21.11 -2.25
C GLY A 39 -19.72 19.90 -2.99
N ALA A 40 -18.99 19.39 -4.00
CA ALA A 40 -19.34 18.16 -4.69
C ALA A 40 -19.25 16.95 -3.75
N TRP A 41 -18.23 16.89 -2.89
CA TRP A 41 -18.08 15.85 -1.88
C TRP A 41 -19.14 15.94 -0.77
N THR A 42 -19.51 17.13 -0.30
CA THR A 42 -20.59 17.31 0.69
C THR A 42 -21.95 16.94 0.10
N PHE A 43 -22.23 17.32 -1.15
CA PHE A 43 -23.47 16.95 -1.83
C PHE A 43 -23.62 15.42 -1.96
N VAL A 44 -22.55 14.70 -2.30
CA VAL A 44 -22.54 13.23 -2.44
C VAL A 44 -22.65 12.51 -1.08
N ILE A 45 -21.97 13.00 -0.03
CA ILE A 45 -21.99 12.39 1.31
C ILE A 45 -23.33 12.62 2.02
N PHE A 46 -23.89 13.83 1.90
CA PHE A 46 -25.15 14.18 2.57
C PHE A 46 -26.40 13.84 1.76
N LEU A 47 -26.28 13.42 0.48
CA LEU A 47 -27.43 12.99 -0.32
C LEU A 47 -28.22 11.86 0.36
N GLY A 48 -27.54 10.90 0.99
CA GLY A 48 -28.17 9.81 1.74
C GLY A 48 -29.00 10.29 2.94
N PRO A 49 -28.39 11.01 3.90
CA PRO A 49 -29.07 11.59 5.05
C PRO A 49 -30.18 12.61 4.71
N ILE A 50 -29.97 13.47 3.70
CA ILE A 50 -30.96 14.46 3.24
C ILE A 50 -32.18 13.76 2.63
N VAL A 51 -31.95 12.66 1.90
CA VAL A 51 -33.03 11.85 1.33
C VAL A 51 -33.77 11.04 2.40
N ALA A 52 -33.07 10.52 3.41
CA ALA A 52 -33.72 9.88 4.55
C ALA A 52 -34.57 10.89 5.33
N ALA A 53 -34.05 12.09 5.59
CA ALA A 53 -34.80 13.17 6.21
C ALA A 53 -36.00 13.62 5.35
N SER A 54 -35.86 13.64 4.01
CA SER A 54 -36.99 14.01 3.15
C SER A 54 -38.10 12.95 3.10
N VAL A 55 -37.77 11.67 3.24
CA VAL A 55 -38.77 10.57 3.30
C VAL A 55 -39.37 10.40 4.70
N PHE A 56 -38.60 10.53 5.78
CA PHE A 56 -39.08 10.26 7.14
C PHE A 56 -39.55 11.50 7.90
N ILE A 57 -39.14 12.71 7.50
CA ILE A 57 -39.50 13.96 8.19
C ILE A 57 -40.29 14.88 7.26
N VAL A 58 -39.81 15.11 6.03
CA VAL A 58 -40.51 16.02 5.10
C VAL A 58 -41.79 15.37 4.56
N LEU A 59 -41.78 14.09 4.18
CA LEU A 59 -42.97 13.41 3.66
C LEU A 59 -44.14 13.43 4.65
N PRO A 60 -43.99 13.08 5.96
CA PRO A 60 -45.09 13.18 6.91
C PRO A 60 -45.57 14.63 7.14
N ILE A 61 -44.66 15.61 7.16
CA ILE A 61 -45.01 17.03 7.33
C ILE A 61 -45.78 17.55 6.12
N VAL A 62 -45.36 17.20 4.90
CA VAL A 62 -46.03 17.63 3.66
C VAL A 62 -47.36 16.91 3.50
N VAL A 63 -47.44 15.60 3.79
CA VAL A 63 -48.71 14.84 3.82
C VAL A 63 -49.66 15.43 4.87
N ALA A 64 -49.17 15.76 6.07
CA ALA A 64 -49.99 16.41 7.09
C ALA A 64 -50.45 17.81 6.66
N THR A 65 -49.56 18.67 6.16
CA THR A 65 -49.92 20.04 5.72
C THR A 65 -50.84 20.06 4.50
N THR A 66 -50.66 19.16 3.53
CA THR A 66 -51.60 19.00 2.41
C THR A 66 -52.93 18.39 2.85
N TYR A 67 -52.93 17.40 3.75
CA TYR A 67 -54.17 16.85 4.31
C TYR A 67 -54.95 17.92 5.09
N PHE A 68 -54.32 18.66 6.00
CA PHE A 68 -54.98 19.71 6.77
C PHE A 68 -55.41 20.92 5.91
N GLY A 69 -54.63 21.28 4.88
CA GLY A 69 -54.94 22.40 3.98
C GLY A 69 -56.07 22.10 2.97
N VAL A 70 -56.39 20.82 2.74
CA VAL A 70 -57.31 20.37 1.69
C VAL A 70 -58.51 19.59 2.27
N ARG A 71 -58.50 19.18 3.55
CA ARG A 71 -59.56 18.40 4.23
C ARG A 71 -60.98 18.99 4.12
N ARG A 72 -61.13 20.30 3.93
CA ARG A 72 -62.44 20.96 3.74
C ARG A 72 -62.90 21.08 2.28
N ARG A 73 -62.08 20.64 1.30
CA ARG A 73 -62.32 20.81 -0.13
C ARG A 73 -62.14 19.48 -0.85
N GLY A 74 -63.25 18.73 -1.02
CA GLY A 74 -63.44 17.64 -1.98
C GLY A 74 -62.43 16.46 -1.98
N SER A 75 -62.93 15.22 -1.92
CA SER A 75 -62.09 14.00 -1.94
C SER A 75 -61.10 13.94 -3.12
N ALA A 76 -61.49 14.42 -4.30
CA ALA A 76 -60.64 14.41 -5.50
C ALA A 76 -59.35 15.25 -5.37
N GLN A 77 -59.37 16.35 -4.62
CA GLN A 77 -58.19 17.21 -4.41
C GLN A 77 -57.19 16.57 -3.44
N ILE A 78 -57.69 15.82 -2.44
CA ILE A 78 -56.88 15.03 -1.51
C ILE A 78 -56.22 13.86 -2.26
N PHE A 79 -56.97 13.14 -3.10
CA PHE A 79 -56.41 12.07 -3.93
C PHE A 79 -55.32 12.57 -4.88
N GLY A 80 -55.49 13.74 -5.51
CA GLY A 80 -54.45 14.36 -6.34
C GLY A 80 -53.20 14.77 -5.59
N ALA A 81 -53.35 15.28 -4.37
CA ALA A 81 -52.22 15.63 -3.51
C ALA A 81 -51.41 14.40 -3.06
N VAL A 82 -52.07 13.26 -2.84
CA VAL A 82 -51.44 11.99 -2.40
C VAL A 82 -50.86 11.21 -3.59
N ALA A 83 -51.48 11.25 -4.76
CA ALA A 83 -51.02 10.55 -5.97
C ALA A 83 -49.64 11.02 -6.48
N PHE A 84 -49.20 12.20 -6.06
CA PHE A 84 -47.86 12.71 -6.35
C PHE A 84 -46.75 11.82 -5.77
N TYR A 85 -46.91 11.33 -4.53
CA TYR A 85 -45.81 10.70 -3.78
C TYR A 85 -45.35 9.35 -4.35
N PRO A 86 -46.24 8.40 -4.75
CA PRO A 86 -45.80 7.17 -5.40
C PRO A 86 -45.03 7.43 -6.70
N LEU A 87 -45.41 8.46 -7.46
CA LEU A 87 -44.73 8.85 -8.69
C LEU A 87 -43.34 9.45 -8.41
N THR A 88 -43.21 10.29 -7.39
CA THR A 88 -41.89 10.85 -7.00
C THR A 88 -40.94 9.76 -6.51
N ILE A 89 -41.46 8.82 -5.72
CA ILE A 89 -40.72 7.64 -5.26
C ILE A 89 -40.26 6.80 -6.46
N ALA A 90 -41.15 6.52 -7.42
CA ALA A 90 -40.81 5.76 -8.63
C ALA A 90 -39.70 6.44 -9.45
N ILE A 91 -39.86 7.73 -9.79
CA ILE A 91 -38.85 8.50 -10.54
C ILE A 91 -37.50 8.51 -9.81
N PHE A 92 -37.52 8.61 -8.48
CA PHE A 92 -36.30 8.57 -7.66
C PHE A 92 -35.60 7.21 -7.73
N PHE A 93 -36.32 6.11 -7.54
CA PHE A 93 -35.73 4.78 -7.65
C PHE A 93 -35.20 4.51 -9.05
N THR A 94 -35.88 4.98 -10.11
CA THR A 94 -35.41 4.87 -11.49
C THR A 94 -34.15 5.71 -11.74
N ALA A 95 -34.10 6.95 -11.26
CA ALA A 95 -32.92 7.81 -11.39
C ALA A 95 -31.71 7.26 -10.61
N ARG A 96 -31.94 6.76 -9.39
CA ARG A 96 -30.92 6.10 -8.57
C ARG A 96 -30.38 4.84 -9.25
N TYR A 97 -31.27 4.00 -9.76
CA TYR A 97 -30.88 2.78 -10.48
C TYR A 97 -30.14 3.10 -11.79
N GLY A 98 -30.56 4.16 -12.50
CA GLY A 98 -29.86 4.67 -13.68
C GLY A 98 -28.44 5.15 -13.36
N LEU A 99 -28.25 5.90 -12.28
CA LEU A 99 -26.92 6.32 -11.80
C LEU A 99 -26.04 5.12 -11.41
N MET A 100 -26.61 4.09 -10.77
CA MET A 100 -25.89 2.85 -10.47
C MET A 100 -25.41 2.16 -11.76
N LEU A 101 -26.30 2.00 -12.74
CA LEU A 101 -25.97 1.38 -14.03
C LEU A 101 -24.91 2.19 -14.80
N ILE A 102 -24.99 3.53 -14.79
CA ILE A 102 -23.98 4.40 -15.41
C ILE A 102 -22.63 4.23 -14.71
N SER A 103 -22.61 4.19 -13.37
CA SER A 103 -21.36 3.99 -12.63
C SER A 103 -20.74 2.61 -12.88
N ALA A 104 -21.56 1.56 -13.02
CA ALA A 104 -21.09 0.23 -13.37
C ALA A 104 -20.63 0.11 -14.84
N ALA A 105 -21.29 0.82 -15.76
CA ALA A 105 -20.95 0.83 -17.18
C ALA A 105 -19.70 1.66 -17.52
N GLN A 106 -19.32 2.60 -16.64
CA GLN A 106 -18.11 3.43 -16.79
C GLN A 106 -16.85 2.82 -16.16
N MET A 107 -16.97 1.72 -15.42
CA MET A 107 -15.79 0.97 -14.98
C MET A 107 -15.32 0.05 -16.11
N ASP A 108 -14.07 0.19 -16.52
CA ASP A 108 -13.45 -0.77 -17.41
C ASP A 108 -13.33 -2.12 -16.69
N GLU A 109 -13.96 -3.15 -17.24
CA GLU A 109 -13.91 -4.51 -16.70
C GLU A 109 -12.45 -5.01 -16.60
N ALA A 110 -11.55 -4.50 -17.46
CA ALA A 110 -10.13 -4.80 -17.40
C ALA A 110 -9.49 -4.46 -16.04
N TYR A 111 -9.97 -3.41 -15.33
CA TYR A 111 -9.42 -2.99 -14.04
C TYR A 111 -9.78 -3.94 -12.89
N LEU A 112 -10.84 -4.74 -13.06
CA LEU A 112 -11.28 -5.72 -12.08
C LEU A 112 -10.59 -7.08 -12.28
N LYS A 113 -10.07 -7.35 -13.48
CA LYS A 113 -9.32 -8.55 -13.80
C LYS A 113 -7.96 -8.52 -13.10
N ARG A 114 -7.50 -9.67 -12.63
CA ARG A 114 -6.19 -9.85 -11.98
C ARG A 114 -5.12 -10.35 -12.95
N THR A 115 -5.32 -10.05 -14.23
CA THR A 115 -4.47 -10.47 -15.33
C THR A 115 -4.16 -9.24 -16.18
N ILE A 116 -2.91 -9.09 -16.59
CA ILE A 116 -2.49 -8.10 -17.59
C ILE A 116 -2.13 -8.92 -18.84
N GLU A 117 -2.91 -8.74 -19.91
CA GLU A 117 -2.80 -9.58 -21.13
C GLU A 117 -1.42 -9.51 -21.76
N HIS A 118 -0.77 -8.34 -21.66
CA HIS A 118 0.58 -8.11 -22.18
C HIS A 118 1.47 -7.51 -21.07
N PRO A 119 2.09 -8.35 -20.23
CA PRO A 119 3.05 -7.88 -19.25
C PRO A 119 4.21 -7.14 -19.94
N ILE A 120 4.69 -6.05 -19.33
CA ILE A 120 5.71 -5.19 -19.91
C ILE A 120 7.14 -5.73 -19.75
N GLY A 121 7.28 -6.90 -19.14
CA GLY A 121 8.57 -7.49 -18.80
C GLY A 121 9.21 -6.88 -17.55
N LYS A 122 10.46 -7.25 -17.28
CA LYS A 122 11.23 -6.71 -16.17
C LYS A 122 11.33 -5.19 -16.28
N ILE A 123 10.91 -4.50 -15.22
CA ILE A 123 10.93 -3.04 -15.18
C ILE A 123 12.34 -2.59 -14.83
N GLU A 124 12.98 -1.80 -15.68
CA GLU A 124 14.34 -1.33 -15.40
C GLU A 124 14.36 -0.43 -14.16
N THR A 125 13.50 0.61 -14.15
CA THR A 125 13.37 1.55 -13.03
C THR A 125 11.91 1.72 -12.64
N MET A 126 11.59 1.38 -11.40
CA MET A 126 10.29 1.64 -10.81
C MET A 126 10.36 2.88 -9.94
N ALA A 127 9.45 3.82 -10.14
CA ALA A 127 9.37 5.04 -9.36
C ALA A 127 8.26 4.99 -8.32
N TYR A 128 8.53 5.47 -7.12
CA TYR A 128 7.61 5.61 -6.00
C TYR A 128 7.54 7.04 -5.49
N LEU A 129 6.36 7.47 -5.06
CA LEU A 129 6.17 8.68 -4.26
C LEU A 129 6.38 8.31 -2.79
N GLY A 130 7.45 8.79 -2.15
CA GLY A 130 7.74 8.42 -0.75
C GLY A 130 9.20 8.60 -0.37
N MET A 131 9.55 8.16 0.85
CA MET A 131 10.85 8.51 1.45
C MET A 131 11.86 7.35 1.59
N ASP A 132 11.44 6.08 1.52
CA ASP A 132 12.40 4.97 1.73
C ASP A 132 11.97 3.57 1.24
N CYS A 133 12.97 2.78 0.85
CA CYS A 133 12.85 1.37 0.46
C CYS A 133 12.46 0.49 1.65
N TYR A 134 12.94 0.79 2.87
CA TYR A 134 12.75 -0.09 4.03
C TYR A 134 11.33 -0.14 4.60
N ARG A 135 10.47 0.81 4.24
CA ARG A 135 9.07 0.87 4.68
C ARG A 135 8.07 0.43 3.59
N THR A 136 8.58 -0.03 2.46
CA THR A 136 7.78 -0.40 1.29
C THR A 136 8.12 -1.83 0.86
N ASN A 137 7.45 -2.33 -0.18
CA ASN A 137 7.73 -3.65 -0.76
C ASN A 137 9.03 -3.69 -1.57
N CYS A 138 9.78 -2.57 -1.63
CA CYS A 138 11.00 -2.40 -2.41
C CYS A 138 12.02 -3.56 -2.29
N PRO A 139 12.35 -4.10 -1.10
CA PRO A 139 13.26 -5.24 -0.98
C PRO A 139 12.77 -6.47 -1.76
N GLN A 140 11.48 -6.76 -1.69
CA GLN A 140 10.88 -7.88 -2.39
C GLN A 140 10.89 -7.68 -3.89
N LEU A 141 10.52 -6.48 -4.35
CA LEU A 141 10.48 -6.17 -5.78
C LEU A 141 11.86 -6.31 -6.45
N LEU A 142 12.90 -5.87 -5.74
CA LEU A 142 14.28 -5.99 -6.18
C LEU A 142 14.75 -7.46 -6.18
N VAL A 143 14.56 -8.17 -5.06
CA VAL A 143 15.01 -9.55 -4.90
C VAL A 143 14.33 -10.51 -5.87
N ASP A 144 13.00 -10.42 -6.01
CA ASP A 144 12.23 -11.28 -6.93
C ASP A 144 12.50 -10.92 -8.40
N GLY A 145 13.16 -9.78 -8.65
CA GLY A 145 13.58 -9.37 -9.99
C GLY A 145 12.47 -8.73 -10.82
N PHE A 146 11.37 -8.30 -10.20
CA PHE A 146 10.33 -7.50 -10.87
C PHE A 146 10.90 -6.19 -11.40
N VAL A 147 11.86 -5.62 -10.66
CA VAL A 147 12.49 -4.35 -10.97
C VAL A 147 14.02 -4.46 -10.92
N GLY A 148 14.73 -3.75 -11.78
CA GLY A 148 16.19 -3.57 -11.67
C GLY A 148 16.57 -2.56 -10.60
N ARG A 149 15.75 -1.52 -10.45
CA ARG A 149 15.97 -0.37 -9.58
C ARG A 149 14.66 0.20 -9.06
N VAL A 150 14.69 0.72 -7.83
CA VAL A 150 13.59 1.47 -7.22
C VAL A 150 14.02 2.89 -6.93
N ALA A 151 13.37 3.87 -7.55
CA ALA A 151 13.59 5.30 -7.39
C ALA A 151 12.49 5.93 -6.53
N PHE A 152 12.87 6.68 -5.50
CA PHE A 152 11.98 7.47 -4.67
C PHE A 152 12.00 8.91 -5.14
N ILE A 153 10.84 9.36 -5.63
CA ILE A 153 10.64 10.70 -6.14
C ILE A 153 10.45 11.68 -4.98
N GLY A 154 11.02 12.87 -5.11
CA GLY A 154 10.72 13.98 -4.20
C GLY A 154 10.78 15.35 -4.87
N GLN A 155 10.63 16.40 -4.05
CA GLN A 155 10.76 17.78 -4.52
C GLN A 155 12.13 18.04 -5.13
N ARG A 156 12.16 18.82 -6.22
CA ARG A 156 13.37 19.32 -6.89
C ARG A 156 14.37 19.86 -5.86
N PRO A 157 15.69 19.58 -6.01
CA PRO A 157 16.71 20.21 -5.17
C PRO A 157 16.55 21.73 -5.22
N LYS A 158 16.56 22.41 -4.07
CA LYS A 158 16.62 23.87 -4.02
C LYS A 158 18.00 24.31 -4.48
N VAL A 159 18.19 24.42 -5.79
CA VAL A 159 19.34 25.15 -6.33
C VAL A 159 19.01 26.62 -6.19
N THR A 160 19.55 27.26 -5.15
CA THR A 160 19.62 28.72 -5.11
C THR A 160 20.69 29.10 -6.13
N PRO A 161 20.36 29.72 -7.27
CA PRO A 161 21.40 30.13 -8.21
C PRO A 161 22.33 31.12 -7.50
N PRO A 162 23.65 30.96 -7.64
CA PRO A 162 24.57 31.96 -7.13
C PRO A 162 24.36 33.23 -7.98
N TRP A 163 23.71 34.23 -7.37
CA TRP A 163 23.59 35.60 -7.86
C TRP A 163 22.78 35.80 -9.16
N GLY A 164 21.55 36.30 -9.01
CA GLY A 164 20.92 37.20 -9.98
C GLY A 164 20.39 36.64 -11.30
N GLU A 165 20.56 35.36 -11.62
CA GLU A 165 20.03 34.80 -12.86
C GLU A 165 18.69 34.07 -12.69
N ARG A 166 17.78 34.45 -13.60
CA ARG A 166 16.43 33.98 -13.94
C ARG A 166 15.91 32.77 -13.16
N ALA A 167 14.67 32.91 -12.71
CA ALA A 167 13.85 31.90 -12.06
C ALA A 167 14.12 30.47 -12.57
N PRO A 168 14.14 29.47 -11.67
CA PRO A 168 14.41 28.08 -12.06
C PRO A 168 13.53 27.68 -13.26
N PRO A 169 14.07 26.95 -14.25
CA PRO A 169 13.33 26.59 -15.46
C PRO A 169 11.96 26.01 -15.10
N THR A 170 10.97 26.48 -15.85
CA THR A 170 9.52 26.34 -15.63
C THR A 170 8.99 24.92 -15.76
N ASP A 171 9.79 23.96 -16.23
CA ASP A 171 9.34 22.57 -16.41
C ASP A 171 9.78 21.65 -15.26
N PRO A 172 8.85 21.21 -14.39
CA PRO A 172 9.14 20.53 -13.13
C PRO A 172 8.97 19.02 -13.30
N GLY A 173 9.82 18.37 -14.10
CA GLY A 173 9.83 16.91 -14.18
C GLY A 173 10.06 16.27 -12.81
N LEU A 174 9.63 15.03 -12.62
CA LEU A 174 9.81 14.26 -11.38
C LEU A 174 11.31 14.02 -11.09
N TRP A 175 11.76 14.40 -9.89
CA TRP A 175 13.15 14.24 -9.45
C TRP A 175 13.30 13.03 -8.55
N VAL A 176 14.31 12.21 -8.80
CA VAL A 176 14.73 11.13 -7.92
C VAL A 176 15.56 11.71 -6.79
N LYS A 177 15.15 11.49 -5.55
CA LYS A 177 15.92 11.83 -4.34
C LYS A 177 16.84 10.72 -3.89
N LYS A 178 16.36 9.49 -4.02
CA LYS A 178 17.09 8.27 -3.65
C LYS A 178 16.71 7.17 -4.62
N ALA A 179 17.70 6.45 -5.10
CA ALA A 179 17.47 5.21 -5.84
C ALA A 179 18.17 4.05 -5.14
N PHE A 180 17.60 2.86 -5.25
CA PHE A 180 18.12 1.63 -4.68
C PHE A 180 18.11 0.52 -5.72
N ARG A 181 19.14 -0.32 -5.70
CA ARG A 181 19.24 -1.53 -6.52
C ARG A 181 19.84 -2.67 -5.71
N LEU A 182 19.86 -3.87 -6.30
CA LEU A 182 20.67 -4.95 -5.76
C LEU A 182 22.16 -4.70 -6.05
N GLY A 183 22.99 -4.85 -5.02
CA GLY A 183 24.43 -4.96 -5.12
C GLY A 183 24.88 -6.39 -4.78
N GLN A 184 26.10 -6.72 -5.17
CA GLN A 184 26.71 -8.04 -4.95
C GLN A 184 28.14 -7.91 -4.43
N GLY A 185 28.57 -8.94 -3.68
CA GLY A 185 29.97 -9.08 -3.28
C GLY A 185 30.51 -7.86 -2.52
N PRO A 186 31.63 -7.25 -2.99
CA PRO A 186 32.27 -6.12 -2.32
C PRO A 186 31.36 -4.89 -2.10
N GLU A 187 30.40 -4.64 -2.99
CA GLU A 187 29.46 -3.50 -2.86
C GLU A 187 28.68 -3.57 -1.55
N CYS A 188 28.40 -4.79 -1.07
CA CYS A 188 27.65 -5.04 0.15
C CYS A 188 28.41 -4.76 1.43
N ARG A 189 29.72 -4.53 1.38
CA ARG A 189 30.56 -4.43 2.58
C ARG A 189 30.61 -3.03 3.21
N THR A 190 29.96 -2.03 2.61
CA THR A 190 29.96 -0.64 3.12
C THR A 190 29.10 -0.49 4.39
N LYS A 191 29.53 0.38 5.32
CA LYS A 191 28.95 0.51 6.69
C LYS A 191 27.46 0.87 6.73
N ASN A 192 26.95 1.60 5.73
CA ASN A 192 25.57 2.10 5.72
C ASN A 192 24.53 1.05 5.27
N LEU A 193 24.94 -0.17 4.94
CA LEU A 193 24.09 -1.21 4.34
C LEU A 193 23.60 -2.27 5.34
N GLN A 194 23.91 -2.14 6.64
CA GLN A 194 23.57 -3.14 7.65
C GLN A 194 22.05 -3.39 7.77
N LEU A 195 21.24 -2.31 7.71
CA LEU A 195 19.78 -2.42 7.75
C LEU A 195 19.21 -3.16 6.52
N SER A 196 19.78 -2.93 5.33
CA SER A 196 19.44 -3.65 4.12
C SER A 196 19.75 -5.14 4.22
N GLY A 197 20.94 -5.47 4.73
CA GLY A 197 21.41 -6.84 4.93
C GLY A 197 20.49 -7.62 5.86
N TYR A 198 20.15 -7.06 7.03
CA TYR A 198 19.20 -7.65 7.96
C TYR A 198 17.87 -8.01 7.27
N TRP A 199 17.30 -7.10 6.47
CA TRP A 199 15.95 -7.22 5.95
C TRP A 199 15.76 -8.36 4.94
N ILE A 200 16.77 -8.59 4.10
CA ILE A 200 16.74 -9.67 3.09
C ILE A 200 17.26 -11.00 3.68
N GLN A 201 18.22 -10.95 4.61
CA GLN A 201 18.78 -12.14 5.25
C GLN A 201 17.79 -12.81 6.20
N GLN A 202 16.97 -12.05 6.92
CA GLN A 202 15.87 -12.63 7.71
C GLN A 202 14.85 -13.43 6.85
N ARG A 203 14.86 -13.24 5.53
CA ARG A 203 14.02 -13.95 4.55
C ARG A 203 14.80 -15.00 3.73
N GLY A 204 16.06 -15.26 4.08
CA GLY A 204 16.83 -16.34 3.48
C GLY A 204 17.71 -15.97 2.29
N ILE A 205 17.89 -14.68 2.02
CA ILE A 205 18.68 -14.20 0.88
C ILE A 205 20.02 -13.69 1.37
N PHE A 206 21.11 -14.37 0.96
CA PHE A 206 22.48 -14.14 1.44
C PHE A 206 23.49 -13.89 0.32
N ASP A 207 23.04 -13.70 -0.92
CA ASP A 207 23.89 -13.49 -2.11
C ASP A 207 23.92 -12.04 -2.59
N VAL A 208 23.02 -11.19 -2.08
CA VAL A 208 22.85 -9.79 -2.51
C VAL A 208 22.66 -8.86 -1.31
N CYS A 209 22.72 -7.55 -1.56
CA CYS A 209 22.33 -6.49 -0.64
C CYS A 209 21.58 -5.38 -1.38
N ILE A 210 20.88 -4.49 -0.65
CA ILE A 210 20.27 -3.30 -1.26
C ILE A 210 21.22 -2.13 -1.09
N VAL A 211 21.71 -1.59 -2.20
CA VAL A 211 22.66 -0.47 -2.26
C VAL A 211 22.00 0.78 -2.83
N PRO A 212 22.39 1.99 -2.37
CA PRO A 212 21.98 3.22 -3.01
C PRO A 212 22.63 3.32 -4.41
N ASP A 213 21.87 3.80 -5.40
CA ASP A 213 22.28 3.83 -6.80
C ASP A 213 22.64 5.23 -7.33
N SER A 214 22.28 6.32 -6.64
CA SER A 214 22.54 7.69 -7.14
C SER A 214 22.36 8.82 -6.10
N GLU A 215 22.88 10.01 -6.44
CA GLU A 215 22.51 11.32 -5.90
C GLU A 215 21.22 11.87 -6.56
N ASP A 216 20.77 13.08 -6.22
CA ASP A 216 19.54 13.67 -6.76
C ASP A 216 19.62 13.90 -8.29
N PHE A 217 18.72 13.32 -9.09
CA PHE A 217 18.72 13.46 -10.56
C PHE A 217 17.31 13.51 -11.18
N LEU A 218 17.18 14.05 -12.39
CA LEU A 218 15.91 14.05 -13.13
C LEU A 218 15.57 12.61 -13.58
N LEU A 219 14.36 12.15 -13.27
CA LEU A 219 13.94 10.81 -13.66
C LEU A 219 13.86 10.70 -15.19
N GLY A 220 14.59 9.75 -15.77
CA GLY A 220 14.51 9.43 -17.19
C GLY A 220 13.29 8.54 -17.50
N GLU A 221 13.52 7.42 -18.16
CA GLU A 221 12.49 6.39 -18.36
C GLU A 221 12.25 5.60 -17.07
N ALA A 222 10.98 5.49 -16.66
CA ALA A 222 10.59 4.68 -15.51
C ALA A 222 9.13 4.25 -15.57
N THR A 223 8.75 3.32 -14.69
CA THR A 223 7.36 3.00 -14.39
C THR A 223 6.99 3.55 -13.02
N LEU A 224 6.14 4.57 -12.98
CA LEU A 224 5.61 5.10 -11.73
C LEU A 224 4.45 4.23 -11.28
N THR A 225 4.52 3.71 -10.06
CA THR A 225 3.37 3.00 -9.48
C THR A 225 2.79 3.76 -8.30
N ARG A 226 1.45 3.80 -8.23
CA ARG A 226 0.71 4.41 -7.13
C ARG A 226 -0.11 3.34 -6.43
N ASP A 227 0.07 3.21 -5.12
CA ASP A 227 -0.77 2.39 -4.24
C ASP A 227 -1.64 3.30 -3.38
N GLY A 228 -2.96 3.18 -3.53
CA GLY A 228 -3.92 4.03 -2.82
C GLY A 228 -4.29 3.55 -1.42
N ARG A 229 -3.63 2.54 -0.84
CA ARG A 229 -3.85 2.21 0.59
C ARG A 229 -3.45 3.38 1.51
N ALA A 230 -2.42 4.15 1.14
CA ALA A 230 -1.94 5.27 1.95
C ALA A 230 -2.58 6.61 1.58
N ASN A 231 -2.88 6.84 0.30
CA ASN A 231 -3.47 8.08 -0.21
C ASN A 231 -4.46 7.81 -1.34
N ALA A 232 -5.72 7.51 -1.00
CA ALA A 232 -6.82 7.45 -1.98
C ALA A 232 -7.09 8.78 -2.72
N ARG A 233 -6.37 9.86 -2.36
CA ARG A 233 -6.44 11.18 -3.01
C ARG A 233 -5.54 11.33 -4.24
N ASP A 234 -4.52 10.47 -4.40
CA ASP A 234 -3.50 10.64 -5.45
C ASP A 234 -3.85 9.89 -6.75
N VAL A 235 -4.97 9.16 -6.78
CA VAL A 235 -5.45 8.46 -7.97
C VAL A 235 -6.94 8.78 -8.12
N GLU A 236 -7.31 9.42 -9.23
CA GLU A 236 -8.71 9.76 -9.50
C GLU A 236 -9.56 8.48 -9.62
N ARG A 237 -10.67 8.47 -8.87
CA ARG A 237 -11.67 7.40 -8.83
C ARG A 237 -13.08 7.98 -8.92
N PHE A 238 -13.36 8.80 -9.94
CA PHE A 238 -14.65 9.48 -10.07
C PHE A 238 -15.84 8.50 -10.02
N PHE A 239 -15.70 7.31 -10.61
CA PHE A 239 -16.71 6.25 -10.62
C PHE A 239 -16.21 4.86 -10.18
N GLY A 240 -14.97 4.76 -9.70
CA GLY A 240 -14.34 3.50 -9.30
C GLY A 240 -14.74 3.01 -7.89
N PRO A 241 -14.35 1.79 -7.51
CA PRO A 241 -14.68 1.20 -6.22
C PRO A 241 -14.05 2.01 -5.07
N LYS A 242 -14.82 2.21 -4.00
CA LYS A 242 -14.41 2.91 -2.78
C LYS A 242 -14.01 1.93 -1.68
N GLY A 243 -13.08 2.36 -0.82
CA GLY A 243 -12.80 1.69 0.47
C GLY A 243 -11.76 0.57 0.47
N ASP A 244 -11.25 0.11 -0.69
CA ASP A 244 -10.22 -0.93 -0.79
C ASP A 244 -9.08 -0.52 -1.77
N ASN A 245 -8.30 -1.49 -2.26
CA ASN A 245 -7.00 -1.31 -2.89
C ASN A 245 -7.11 -0.82 -4.34
N ILE A 246 -6.16 0.04 -4.70
CA ILE A 246 -5.88 0.43 -6.08
C ILE A 246 -4.38 0.32 -6.32
N ALA A 247 -4.01 -0.19 -7.47
CA ALA A 247 -2.66 -0.07 -7.99
C ALA A 247 -2.74 0.42 -9.43
N VAL A 248 -1.98 1.46 -9.75
CA VAL A 248 -1.87 1.99 -11.11
C VAL A 248 -0.41 2.13 -11.48
N ALA A 249 -0.08 1.83 -12.74
CA ALA A 249 1.23 2.03 -13.33
C ALA A 249 1.14 3.03 -14.49
N TYR A 250 2.05 4.00 -14.50
CA TYR A 250 2.20 4.99 -15.56
C TYR A 250 3.59 4.88 -16.17
N ARG A 251 3.71 5.16 -17.47
CA ARG A 251 5.01 5.40 -18.09
C ARG A 251 5.50 6.78 -17.66
N VAL A 252 6.79 6.89 -17.33
CA VAL A 252 7.45 8.18 -17.10
C VAL A 252 8.56 8.32 -18.12
N SER A 253 8.60 9.47 -18.79
CA SER A 253 9.62 9.83 -19.79
C SER A 253 10.09 11.25 -19.52
N GLY A 254 11.40 11.43 -19.35
CA GLY A 254 11.98 12.76 -19.09
C GLY A 254 11.43 13.47 -17.84
N GLY A 255 10.91 12.70 -16.88
CA GLY A 255 10.33 13.22 -15.64
C GLY A 255 8.84 13.55 -15.75
N GLU A 256 8.21 13.38 -16.92
CA GLU A 256 6.78 13.61 -17.11
C GLU A 256 5.98 12.32 -16.96
N ILE A 257 4.82 12.40 -16.30
CA ILE A 257 3.90 11.27 -16.19
C ILE A 257 3.14 11.15 -17.51
N GLY A 258 3.46 10.09 -18.26
CA GLY A 258 2.79 9.72 -19.49
C GLY A 258 1.52 8.87 -19.24
N PRO A 259 1.04 8.15 -20.27
CA PRO A 259 -0.22 7.42 -20.19
C PRO A 259 -0.17 6.28 -19.17
N GLU A 260 -1.36 5.98 -18.64
CA GLU A 260 -1.60 4.79 -17.82
C GLU A 260 -1.32 3.52 -18.64
N ILE A 261 -0.54 2.61 -18.06
CA ILE A 261 -0.17 1.32 -18.67
C ILE A 261 -1.08 0.21 -18.14
N ALA A 262 -1.37 0.24 -16.83
CA ALA A 262 -2.17 -0.78 -16.18
C ALA A 262 -2.77 -0.25 -14.88
N ARG A 263 -3.95 -0.78 -14.53
CA ARG A 263 -4.65 -0.46 -13.29
C ARG A 263 -5.41 -1.66 -12.78
N TRP A 264 -5.31 -1.91 -11.48
CA TRP A 264 -6.14 -2.84 -10.74
C TRP A 264 -6.92 -2.09 -9.67
N GLU A 265 -8.21 -2.37 -9.58
CA GLU A 265 -9.10 -1.80 -8.57
C GLU A 265 -9.86 -2.90 -7.82
N SER A 266 -10.11 -2.66 -6.53
CA SER A 266 -11.01 -3.47 -5.70
C SER A 266 -11.73 -2.57 -4.72
N GLY A 267 -12.97 -2.95 -4.37
CA GLY A 267 -13.72 -2.29 -3.31
C GLY A 267 -15.21 -2.30 -3.53
N GLN A 268 -15.92 -1.39 -2.86
CA GLN A 268 -17.36 -1.29 -2.95
C GLN A 268 -17.80 -0.23 -3.94
N LEU A 269 -18.79 -0.55 -4.77
CA LEU A 269 -19.37 0.43 -5.67
C LEU A 269 -20.03 1.58 -4.86
N PRO A 270 -19.84 2.84 -5.30
CA PRO A 270 -20.32 4.02 -4.57
C PRO A 270 -21.83 4.09 -4.42
N PHE A 271 -22.59 3.40 -5.28
CA PHE A 271 -24.04 3.37 -5.26
C PHE A 271 -24.51 1.92 -5.42
N GLY A 272 -24.86 1.24 -4.31
CA GLY A 272 -25.46 -0.11 -4.36
C GLY A 272 -24.66 -1.23 -3.69
N GLY A 273 -23.44 -0.95 -3.22
CA GLY A 273 -22.80 -1.73 -2.15
C GLY A 273 -22.24 -3.11 -2.51
N GLY A 274 -22.28 -3.51 -3.78
CA GLY A 274 -21.59 -4.73 -4.22
C GLY A 274 -20.07 -4.54 -4.16
N ALA A 275 -19.38 -5.49 -3.54
CA ALA A 275 -17.92 -5.59 -3.66
C ALA A 275 -17.56 -6.05 -5.08
N VAL A 276 -16.61 -5.35 -5.70
CA VAL A 276 -16.09 -5.62 -7.04
C VAL A 276 -14.58 -5.76 -7.01
N GLY A 277 -14.05 -6.65 -7.82
CA GLY A 277 -12.64 -7.01 -7.85
C GLY A 277 -12.19 -7.82 -6.62
N ALA A 278 -11.18 -8.68 -6.79
CA ALA A 278 -10.59 -9.43 -5.68
C ALA A 278 -9.59 -8.55 -4.91
N ARG A 279 -9.47 -8.68 -3.58
CA ARG A 279 -8.39 -8.00 -2.86
C ARG A 279 -7.02 -8.47 -3.37
N PHE A 280 -6.05 -7.57 -3.42
CA PHE A 280 -4.69 -7.84 -3.90
C PHE A 280 -3.64 -7.05 -3.10
N GLU A 281 -2.39 -7.51 -3.15
CA GLU A 281 -1.22 -6.77 -2.69
C GLU A 281 -0.50 -6.07 -3.84
N GLN A 282 0.28 -5.04 -3.55
CA GLN A 282 1.05 -4.35 -4.58
C GLN A 282 2.05 -5.29 -5.28
N THR A 283 2.61 -6.26 -4.56
CA THR A 283 3.49 -7.31 -5.10
C THR A 283 2.78 -8.16 -6.15
N ASP A 284 1.50 -8.50 -5.96
CA ASP A 284 0.70 -9.24 -6.94
C ASP A 284 0.51 -8.43 -8.22
N PHE A 285 0.21 -7.13 -8.09
CA PHE A 285 0.11 -6.22 -9.22
C PHE A 285 1.44 -6.11 -9.98
N MET A 286 2.56 -5.96 -9.27
CA MET A 286 3.89 -5.90 -9.88
C MET A 286 4.29 -7.20 -10.57
N ARG A 287 3.93 -8.34 -10.00
CA ARG A 287 4.12 -9.66 -10.60
C ARG A 287 3.36 -9.77 -11.93
N ALA A 288 2.08 -9.39 -11.94
CA ALA A 288 1.28 -9.41 -13.17
C ALA A 288 1.78 -8.41 -14.21
N LEU A 289 2.21 -7.21 -13.78
CA LEU A 289 2.69 -6.16 -14.68
C LEU A 289 4.01 -6.55 -15.33
N SER A 290 4.95 -7.11 -14.56
CA SER A 290 6.26 -7.51 -15.08
C SER A 290 6.23 -8.88 -15.78
N GLY A 291 5.27 -9.74 -15.47
CA GLY A 291 5.20 -11.11 -15.97
C GLY A 291 6.25 -12.05 -15.36
N VAL A 292 7.08 -11.56 -14.43
CA VAL A 292 8.07 -12.37 -13.72
C VAL A 292 7.35 -13.21 -12.67
N THR A 293 7.60 -14.52 -12.66
CA THR A 293 6.92 -15.46 -11.74
C THR A 293 7.77 -15.87 -10.54
N THR A 294 9.00 -15.37 -10.45
CA THR A 294 9.94 -15.69 -9.37
C THR A 294 9.43 -15.15 -8.04
N ASP A 295 9.55 -15.95 -6.98
CA ASP A 295 9.34 -15.53 -5.60
C ASP A 295 10.47 -16.11 -4.74
N ARG A 296 11.62 -15.43 -4.73
CA ARG A 296 12.83 -15.96 -4.08
C ARG A 296 12.64 -16.06 -2.58
N PHE A 297 11.85 -15.18 -1.97
CA PHE A 297 11.54 -15.27 -0.54
C PHE A 297 10.69 -16.49 -0.21
N ALA A 298 9.66 -16.79 -1.02
CA ALA A 298 8.87 -18.01 -0.83
C ALA A 298 9.69 -19.27 -1.10
N GLU A 299 10.55 -19.29 -2.12
CA GLU A 299 11.45 -20.42 -2.38
C GLU A 299 12.46 -20.62 -1.24
N ALA A 300 13.06 -19.54 -0.74
CA ALA A 300 13.98 -19.62 0.39
C ALA A 300 13.30 -20.21 1.64
N ALA A 301 12.05 -19.85 1.91
CA ALA A 301 11.29 -20.37 3.04
C ALA A 301 11.03 -21.90 2.97
N LYS A 302 11.18 -22.56 1.81
CA LYS A 302 10.98 -24.01 1.67
C LYS A 302 12.18 -24.84 2.09
N PHE A 303 13.38 -24.25 2.18
CA PHE A 303 14.57 -24.98 2.60
C PHE A 303 14.44 -25.50 4.03
N ASP A 304 14.95 -26.72 4.27
CA ASP A 304 15.06 -27.30 5.60
C ASP A 304 16.20 -26.65 6.41
N LEU A 305 16.26 -26.93 7.72
CA LEU A 305 17.27 -26.31 8.60
C LEU A 305 18.71 -26.57 8.11
N ALA A 306 18.99 -27.78 7.64
CA ALA A 306 20.31 -28.17 7.14
C ALA A 306 20.72 -27.33 5.93
N SER A 307 19.86 -27.26 4.91
CA SER A 307 20.10 -26.50 3.70
C SER A 307 20.23 -25.01 3.98
N ARG A 308 19.47 -24.47 4.96
CA ARG A 308 19.61 -23.07 5.39
C ARG A 308 20.99 -22.79 5.99
N ILE A 309 21.50 -23.67 6.86
CA ILE A 309 22.85 -23.53 7.41
C ILE A 309 23.88 -23.53 6.27
N ASP A 310 23.74 -24.44 5.30
CA ASP A 310 24.64 -24.53 4.16
C ASP A 310 24.64 -23.28 3.28
N ILE A 311 23.45 -22.73 2.99
CA ILE A 311 23.28 -21.47 2.22
C ILE A 311 23.95 -20.30 2.94
N ILE A 312 23.76 -20.17 4.25
CA ILE A 312 24.33 -19.07 5.05
C ILE A 312 25.85 -19.21 5.10
N HIS A 313 26.35 -20.43 5.32
CA HIS A 313 27.78 -20.70 5.37
C HIS A 313 28.47 -20.39 4.02
N ALA A 314 27.85 -20.74 2.90
CA ALA A 314 28.37 -20.43 1.56
C ALA A 314 28.44 -18.91 1.26
N ALA A 315 27.67 -18.10 2.00
CA ALA A 315 27.68 -16.64 1.85
C ALA A 315 28.82 -15.95 2.61
N ILE A 316 29.52 -16.67 3.50
CA ILE A 316 30.67 -16.13 4.24
C ILE A 316 31.69 -15.56 3.26
N GLY A 317 32.12 -14.33 3.50
CA GLY A 317 33.05 -13.63 2.63
C GLY A 317 32.45 -13.07 1.34
N ASN A 318 31.19 -13.34 1.00
CA ASN A 318 30.55 -12.72 -0.16
C ASN A 318 29.77 -11.46 0.24
N VAL A 319 28.91 -11.56 1.25
CA VAL A 319 28.16 -10.43 1.82
C VAL A 319 28.38 -10.37 3.34
N PRO A 320 28.25 -9.20 3.99
CA PRO A 320 28.23 -9.14 5.44
C PRO A 320 27.05 -9.91 6.00
N ILE A 321 27.31 -10.85 6.90
CA ILE A 321 26.27 -11.63 7.57
C ILE A 321 25.79 -10.87 8.80
N ASP A 322 24.50 -10.59 8.86
CA ASP A 322 23.81 -10.05 10.02
C ASP A 322 23.26 -11.21 10.86
N ILE A 323 23.82 -11.40 12.06
CA ILE A 323 23.45 -12.54 12.90
C ILE A 323 21.97 -12.50 13.31
N THR A 324 21.37 -11.32 13.44
CA THR A 324 19.97 -11.17 13.81
C THR A 324 19.07 -11.63 12.65
N GLY A 325 19.48 -11.32 11.42
CA GLY A 325 18.84 -11.82 10.20
C GLY A 325 18.95 -13.35 10.10
N VAL A 326 20.17 -13.90 10.27
CA VAL A 326 20.42 -15.35 10.29
C VAL A 326 19.55 -16.06 11.31
N VAL A 327 19.54 -15.60 12.56
CA VAL A 327 18.75 -16.18 13.66
C VAL A 327 17.26 -16.16 13.32
N SER A 328 16.76 -15.04 12.79
CA SER A 328 15.36 -14.90 12.39
C SER A 328 14.99 -15.91 11.30
N TYR A 329 15.85 -16.06 10.30
CA TYR A 329 15.62 -17.02 9.22
C TYR A 329 15.67 -18.47 9.69
N LEU A 330 16.69 -18.87 10.47
CA LEU A 330 16.82 -20.25 10.96
C LEU A 330 15.65 -20.65 11.88
N ARG A 331 15.15 -19.73 12.71
CA ARG A 331 13.97 -19.98 13.56
C ARG A 331 12.71 -20.36 12.77
N THR A 332 12.54 -19.81 11.56
CA THR A 332 11.36 -20.12 10.74
C THR A 332 11.39 -21.52 10.12
N ALA A 333 12.53 -22.22 10.16
CA ALA A 333 12.63 -23.60 9.69
C ALA A 333 12.00 -24.61 10.68
N LEU A 334 11.78 -24.20 11.93
CA LEU A 334 11.19 -25.06 12.95
C LEU A 334 9.66 -24.91 12.97
N PRO A 335 8.90 -26.01 13.14
CA PRO A 335 7.47 -25.94 13.37
C PRO A 335 7.17 -25.06 14.59
N LYS A 336 6.22 -24.12 14.45
CA LYS A 336 5.75 -23.30 15.59
C LYS A 336 5.31 -24.24 16.72
N GLY A 337 5.96 -24.13 17.88
CA GLY A 337 5.66 -24.95 19.06
C GLY A 337 6.51 -26.22 19.20
N SER A 338 7.51 -26.47 18.35
CA SER A 338 8.50 -27.51 18.61
C SER A 338 9.38 -27.10 19.80
N VAL A 339 9.18 -27.78 20.93
CA VAL A 339 10.01 -27.62 22.15
C VAL A 339 11.25 -28.51 22.09
N LYS A 340 11.36 -29.40 21.08
CA LYS A 340 12.48 -30.33 20.97
C LYS A 340 13.66 -29.68 20.23
N PRO A 341 14.85 -29.62 20.85
CA PRO A 341 16.08 -29.24 20.17
C PRO A 341 16.31 -30.14 18.96
N THR A 342 16.72 -29.56 17.84
CA THR A 342 17.11 -30.35 16.67
C THR A 342 18.56 -30.78 16.86
N LEU A 343 18.85 -32.07 16.77
CA LEU A 343 20.24 -32.55 16.79
C LEU A 343 20.90 -32.24 15.46
N LEU A 344 22.09 -31.62 15.51
CA LEU A 344 22.90 -31.34 14.33
C LEU A 344 24.00 -32.39 14.22
N ASP A 345 24.40 -32.74 13.00
CA ASP A 345 25.66 -33.47 12.80
C ASP A 345 26.86 -32.54 13.00
N GLU A 346 28.05 -33.13 13.19
CA GLU A 346 29.29 -32.38 13.45
C GLU A 346 29.65 -31.40 12.33
N SER A 347 29.33 -31.72 11.08
CA SER A 347 29.58 -30.82 9.95
C SER A 347 28.73 -29.54 10.05
N ARG A 348 27.45 -29.69 10.39
CA ARG A 348 26.53 -28.55 10.56
C ARG A 348 26.85 -27.74 11.80
N LYS A 349 27.33 -28.37 12.88
CA LYS A 349 27.82 -27.65 14.06
C LYS A 349 29.01 -26.76 13.72
N ALA A 350 30.00 -27.31 13.01
CA ALA A 350 31.16 -26.54 12.56
C ALA A 350 30.75 -25.35 11.67
N LYS A 351 29.84 -25.57 10.71
CA LYS A 351 29.31 -24.49 9.86
C LYS A 351 28.60 -23.41 10.66
N LEU A 352 27.80 -23.77 11.65
CA LEU A 352 27.07 -22.81 12.48
C LEU A 352 28.02 -21.96 13.34
N LEU A 353 29.07 -22.58 13.89
CA LEU A 353 30.16 -21.88 14.56
C LEU A 353 30.89 -20.92 13.63
N ASP A 354 31.22 -21.35 12.42
CA ASP A 354 31.90 -20.51 11.43
C ASP A 354 31.05 -19.29 11.03
N ILE A 355 29.74 -19.48 10.85
CA ILE A 355 28.78 -18.39 10.60
C ILE A 355 28.81 -17.39 11.76
N GLY A 356 28.66 -17.87 13.00
CA GLY A 356 28.65 -17.00 14.17
C GLY A 356 29.99 -16.28 14.37
N THR A 357 31.11 -16.97 14.21
CA THR A 357 32.46 -16.42 14.32
C THR A 357 32.70 -15.34 13.27
N SER A 358 32.38 -15.63 12.00
CA SER A 358 32.55 -14.68 10.91
C SER A 358 31.70 -13.41 11.09
N SER A 359 30.48 -13.56 11.60
CA SER A 359 29.54 -12.46 11.80
C SER A 359 29.89 -11.59 13.02
N CYS A 360 30.37 -12.22 14.10
CA CYS A 360 30.53 -11.56 15.40
C CYS A 360 31.98 -11.18 15.73
N THR A 361 32.96 -11.48 14.88
CA THR A 361 34.33 -10.99 15.07
C THR A 361 34.39 -9.47 14.85
N PRO A 362 34.94 -8.68 15.78
CA PRO A 362 35.05 -7.24 15.61
C PRO A 362 35.98 -6.92 14.43
N ARG A 363 35.50 -6.06 13.52
CA ARG A 363 36.29 -5.63 12.34
C ARG A 363 37.54 -4.83 12.73
N ASP A 364 37.53 -4.21 13.89
CA ASP A 364 38.66 -3.50 14.48
C ASP A 364 38.65 -3.75 16.00
N PRO A 365 39.64 -4.51 16.53
CA PRO A 365 39.71 -4.88 17.93
C PRO A 365 40.20 -3.75 18.84
N THR A 366 40.53 -2.57 18.29
CA THR A 366 40.94 -1.39 19.08
C THR A 366 39.77 -0.44 19.36
N SER A 367 38.67 -0.58 18.60
CA SER A 367 37.47 0.25 18.76
C SER A 367 36.52 -0.34 19.80
N LEU A 368 36.36 0.34 20.94
CA LEU A 368 35.41 -0.05 21.99
C LEU A 368 33.97 -0.20 21.47
N ALA A 369 33.55 0.68 20.56
CA ALA A 369 32.22 0.62 19.96
C ALA A 369 32.02 -0.66 19.12
N LEU A 370 33.02 -1.06 18.35
CA LEU A 370 32.96 -2.28 17.52
C LEU A 370 33.06 -3.55 18.37
N ILE A 371 33.85 -3.53 19.46
CA ILE A 371 33.88 -4.63 20.44
C ILE A 371 32.53 -4.78 21.13
N ASN A 372 31.92 -3.68 21.59
CA ASN A 372 30.59 -3.74 22.21
C ASN A 372 29.52 -4.25 21.22
N GLY A 373 29.61 -3.86 19.95
CA GLY A 373 28.77 -4.42 18.88
C GLY A 373 28.99 -5.94 18.72
N ALA A 374 30.23 -6.38 18.70
CA ALA A 374 30.61 -7.79 18.62
C ALA A 374 30.12 -8.60 19.84
N LYS A 375 30.21 -8.06 21.06
CA LYS A 375 29.64 -8.68 22.27
C LYS A 375 28.12 -8.87 22.15
N ASN A 376 27.41 -7.86 21.67
CA ASN A 376 25.96 -7.96 21.45
C ASN A 376 25.61 -9.00 20.37
N CYS A 377 26.42 -9.10 19.32
CA CYS A 377 26.32 -10.15 18.30
C CYS A 377 26.50 -11.54 18.92
N VAL A 378 27.57 -11.77 19.68
CA VAL A 378 27.85 -13.05 20.36
C VAL A 378 26.72 -13.41 21.33
N ARG A 379 26.22 -12.48 22.14
CA ARG A 379 25.07 -12.75 23.03
C ARG A 379 23.82 -13.15 22.27
N THR A 380 23.54 -12.49 21.14
CA THR A 380 22.38 -12.81 20.30
C THR A 380 22.49 -14.23 19.74
N TYR A 381 23.66 -14.58 19.22
CA TYR A 381 23.94 -15.93 18.71
C TYR A 381 23.87 -17.01 19.81
N ASN A 382 24.57 -16.79 20.94
CA ASN A 382 24.61 -17.76 22.04
C ASN A 382 23.22 -18.00 22.65
N ARG A 383 22.39 -16.95 22.74
CA ARG A 383 20.99 -17.08 23.16
C ARG A 383 20.19 -17.93 22.18
N PHE A 384 20.37 -17.72 20.88
CA PHE A 384 19.74 -18.55 19.86
C PHE A 384 20.18 -20.02 19.94
N VAL A 385 21.48 -20.27 20.13
CA VAL A 385 22.03 -21.62 20.31
C VAL A 385 21.42 -22.31 21.54
N LEU A 386 21.36 -21.63 22.68
CA LEU A 386 20.72 -22.14 23.89
C LEU A 386 19.24 -22.49 23.64
N GLU A 387 18.51 -21.60 22.96
CA GLU A 387 17.08 -21.78 22.69
C GLU A 387 16.79 -22.93 21.70
N MET A 388 17.59 -23.08 20.64
CA MET A 388 17.31 -24.03 19.55
C MET A 388 18.08 -25.36 19.64
N PHE A 389 19.27 -25.32 20.25
CA PHE A 389 20.25 -26.40 20.29
C PHE A 389 20.75 -26.64 21.71
N GLY A 390 19.91 -26.46 22.74
CA GLY A 390 20.32 -26.48 24.15
C GLY A 390 21.12 -27.71 24.59
N THR A 391 20.93 -28.88 23.97
CA THR A 391 21.74 -30.09 24.22
C THR A 391 23.16 -30.02 23.66
N GLU A 392 23.42 -29.13 22.70
CA GLU A 392 24.69 -28.94 21.99
C GLU A 392 25.34 -27.59 22.31
N GLN A 393 24.77 -26.84 23.26
CA GLN A 393 25.17 -25.46 23.57
C GLN A 393 26.68 -25.34 23.79
N THR A 394 27.28 -26.23 24.59
CA THR A 394 28.70 -26.18 24.92
C THR A 394 29.59 -26.32 23.69
N ALA A 395 29.16 -27.09 22.69
CA ALA A 395 29.89 -27.27 21.44
C ALA A 395 29.70 -26.09 20.47
N LEU A 396 28.59 -25.35 20.59
CA LEU A 396 28.19 -24.31 19.64
C LEU A 396 28.39 -22.88 20.15
N GLN A 397 28.77 -22.70 21.42
CA GLN A 397 28.88 -21.39 22.05
C GLN A 397 30.13 -20.63 21.59
N LEU A 398 29.97 -19.35 21.29
CA LEU A 398 31.08 -18.44 20.99
C LEU A 398 31.58 -17.74 22.25
N PRO A 399 32.91 -17.53 22.39
CA PRO A 399 33.47 -16.72 23.45
C PRO A 399 33.11 -15.23 23.27
N GLU A 400 32.92 -14.49 24.36
CA GLU A 400 32.76 -13.04 24.26
C GLU A 400 34.10 -12.37 23.86
N PRO A 401 34.11 -11.43 22.90
CA PRO A 401 35.32 -10.74 22.49
C PRO A 401 35.80 -9.78 23.58
N ASN A 402 37.08 -9.84 23.91
CA ASN A 402 37.73 -8.95 24.90
C ASN A 402 38.57 -7.87 24.21
N LEU A 403 38.81 -6.76 24.93
CA LEU A 403 39.82 -5.78 24.53
C LEU A 403 41.19 -6.46 24.58
N LEU A 404 41.96 -6.40 23.49
CA LEU A 404 43.38 -6.76 23.54
C LEU A 404 44.08 -5.78 24.51
N GLY A 405 44.44 -6.24 25.70
CA GLY A 405 45.17 -5.44 26.69
C GLY A 405 44.83 -5.65 28.18
N THR A 406 43.91 -6.54 28.54
CA THR A 406 43.65 -6.91 29.95
C THR A 406 43.92 -8.38 30.20
N GLU A 407 45.14 -8.81 29.92
CA GLU A 407 45.78 -9.89 30.68
C GLU A 407 47.03 -9.26 31.30
N VAL A 408 46.86 -8.65 32.48
CA VAL A 408 47.96 -8.55 33.43
C VAL A 408 47.93 -9.88 34.18
N PRO A 409 48.93 -10.77 34.03
CA PRO A 409 49.05 -11.90 34.93
C PRO A 409 49.24 -11.34 36.33
N GLN A 410 48.30 -11.62 37.24
CA GLN A 410 48.59 -11.50 38.66
C GLN A 410 49.39 -12.75 39.05
N GLU A 411 50.71 -12.60 39.12
CA GLU A 411 51.56 -13.45 39.97
C GLU A 411 51.36 -13.10 41.45
#